data_AF-A0A1F7QPA1-F1
#
_entry.id   AF-A0A1F7QPA1-F1
#
_cell.length_a   1.000
_cell.length_b   1.000
_cell.length_c   1.000
_cell.angle_alpha   90.00
_cell.angle_beta   90.00
_cell.angle_gamma   90.00
#
_symmetry.space_group_name_H-M   'P 1'
#
loop_
_entity.id
_entity.type
_entity.pdbx_description
1 polymer ?
#
loop_
_entity_poly.entity_id
_entity_poly.type
_entity_poly.pdbx_seq_one_letter_code
_entity_poly.pdbx_strand_id
1 'polypeptide(L)'
;MNDDVDQATFVRDLIINSGSKTLLVDRITIAEVTYVLRSMKYNHQQIYELFEELCYYPSLLPLGEIEGMALDIYRDTNLDFEDATLVANAKINNYKLGTFDKKMINLLKSL
;
A
#
# COMPACT_ATOMS: atom_id res chain seq x y z
N MET A 1 -19.79 8.74 -9.81
CA MET A 1 -19.39 7.78 -8.77
C MET A 1 -20.56 7.74 -7.81
N ASN A 2 -21.33 6.65 -7.80
CA ASN A 2 -22.37 6.46 -6.78
C ASN A 2 -21.67 5.84 -5.59
N ASP A 3 -21.12 6.68 -4.72
CA ASP A 3 -20.61 6.19 -3.45
C ASP A 3 -21.79 5.64 -2.66
N ASP A 4 -21.68 4.39 -2.24
CA ASP A 4 -22.67 3.73 -1.41
C ASP A 4 -22.52 4.28 0.01
N VAL A 5 -23.40 5.21 0.37
CA VAL A 5 -23.42 5.90 1.66
C VAL A 5 -23.51 4.91 2.82
N ASP A 6 -24.17 3.77 2.62
CA ASP A 6 -24.33 2.74 3.64
C ASP A 6 -23.00 2.02 3.88
N GLN A 7 -22.22 1.74 2.82
CA GLN A 7 -20.88 1.16 2.95
C GLN A 7 -19.91 2.12 3.63
N ALA A 8 -19.93 3.40 3.27
CA ALA A 8 -19.08 4.41 3.91
C ALA A 8 -19.41 4.56 5.41
N THR A 9 -20.69 4.49 5.76
CA THR A 9 -21.15 4.53 7.16
C THR A 9 -20.70 3.28 7.91
N PHE A 10 -20.87 2.10 7.32
CA PHE A 10 -20.41 0.83 7.91
C PHE A 10 -18.91 0.84 8.21
N VAL A 11 -18.06 1.28 7.26
CA VAL A 11 -16.60 1.34 7.46
C VAL A 11 -16.24 2.35 8.54
N ARG A 12 -16.89 3.51 8.58
CA ARG A 12 -16.68 4.51 9.63
C ARG A 12 -17.02 3.94 11.01
N ASP A 13 -18.17 3.29 11.13
CA ASP A 13 -18.60 2.69 12.39
C ASP A 13 -17.68 1.53 12.80
N LEU A 14 -17.20 0.73 11.84
CA LEU A 14 -16.22 -0.33 12.09
C LEU A 14 -14.93 0.26 12.66
N ILE A 15 -14.41 1.34 12.08
CA ILE A 15 -13.18 2.01 12.52
C ILE A 15 -13.34 2.60 13.94
N ILE A 16 -14.47 3.25 14.22
CA ILE A 16 -14.75 3.92 15.50
C ILE A 16 -15.00 2.93 16.64
N ASN A 17 -15.76 1.87 16.36
CA ASN A 17 -16.20 0.92 17.39
C ASN A 17 -15.22 -0.24 17.60
N SER A 18 -14.16 -0.33 16.79
CA SER A 18 -13.11 -1.32 16.94
C SER A 18 -12.18 -1.03 18.12
N GLY A 19 -11.64 -2.09 18.71
CA GLY A 19 -10.55 -1.97 19.67
C GLY A 19 -9.27 -1.44 19.01
N SER A 20 -8.27 -1.09 19.82
CA SER A 20 -6.98 -0.72 19.27
C SER A 20 -6.34 -1.93 18.58
N LYS A 21 -5.82 -1.73 17.35
CA LYS A 21 -5.10 -2.74 16.58
C LYS A 21 -5.89 -4.04 16.35
N THR A 22 -7.19 -3.95 16.10
CA THR A 22 -8.04 -5.12 15.82
C THR A 22 -8.41 -5.28 14.35
N LEU A 23 -8.20 -4.24 13.55
CA LEU A 23 -8.52 -4.22 12.13
C LEU A 23 -7.26 -4.45 11.29
N LEU A 24 -7.40 -5.17 10.19
CA LEU A 24 -6.32 -5.46 9.25
C LEU A 24 -6.69 -4.91 7.88
N VAL A 25 -5.75 -4.24 7.24
CA VAL A 25 -5.77 -4.02 5.79
C VAL A 25 -4.67 -4.89 5.21
N ASP A 26 -5.06 -5.88 4.42
CA ASP A 26 -4.09 -6.79 3.82
C ASP A 26 -3.46 -6.18 2.56
N ARG A 27 -2.32 -6.73 2.16
CA ARG A 27 -1.57 -6.31 0.97
C ARG A 27 -2.40 -6.24 -0.31
N ILE A 28 -3.28 -7.23 -0.55
CA ILE A 28 -4.09 -7.30 -1.78
C ILE A 28 -5.05 -6.12 -1.78
N THR A 29 -5.66 -5.81 -0.63
CA THR A 29 -6.50 -4.61 -0.48
C THR A 29 -5.74 -3.32 -0.80
N ILE A 30 -4.50 -3.16 -0.33
CA ILE A 30 -3.68 -1.97 -0.65
C ILE A 30 -3.40 -1.87 -2.15
N ALA A 31 -3.06 -2.98 -2.80
CA ALA A 31 -2.81 -3.05 -4.24
C ALA A 31 -4.06 -2.65 -5.05
N GLU A 32 -5.21 -3.24 -4.74
CA GLU A 32 -6.48 -2.92 -5.43
C GLU A 32 -6.90 -1.47 -5.23
N VAL A 33 -6.83 -0.96 -4.01
CA VAL A 33 -7.16 0.45 -3.72
C VAL A 33 -6.21 1.39 -4.44
N THR A 34 -4.91 1.07 -4.49
CA THR A 34 -3.94 1.85 -5.28
C THR A 34 -4.34 1.89 -6.75
N TYR A 35 -4.66 0.74 -7.35
CA TYR A 35 -5.10 0.66 -8.75
C TYR A 35 -6.37 1.49 -9.01
N VAL A 36 -7.38 1.39 -8.13
CA VAL A 36 -8.62 2.15 -8.23
C VAL A 36 -8.36 3.65 -8.12
N LEU A 37 -7.60 4.11 -7.13
CA LEU A 37 -7.29 5.52 -6.93
C LEU A 37 -6.51 6.12 -8.11
N ARG A 38 -5.59 5.34 -8.69
CA ARG A 38 -4.89 5.72 -9.93
C ARG A 38 -5.84 5.91 -11.11
N SER A 39 -6.83 5.03 -11.26
CA SER A 39 -7.87 5.17 -12.30
C SER A 39 -8.68 6.47 -12.12
N MET A 40 -8.83 6.90 -10.86
CA MET A 40 -9.47 8.15 -10.45
C MET A 40 -8.54 9.38 -10.47
N LYS A 41 -7.34 9.26 -11.05
CA LYS A 41 -6.36 10.34 -11.23
C LYS A 41 -5.69 10.85 -9.96
N TYR A 42 -5.74 10.09 -8.87
CA TYR A 42 -4.85 10.35 -7.74
C TYR A 42 -3.40 10.07 -8.14
N ASN A 43 -2.48 10.95 -7.72
CA ASN A 43 -1.05 10.76 -7.96
C ASN A 43 -0.41 9.88 -6.87
N HIS A 44 0.82 9.42 -7.10
CA HIS A 44 1.57 8.56 -6.17
C HIS A 44 1.66 9.15 -4.76
N GLN A 45 1.96 10.44 -4.65
CA GLN A 45 2.10 11.13 -3.36
C GLN A 45 0.79 11.13 -2.58
N GLN A 46 -0.34 11.45 -3.23
CA GLN A 46 -1.65 11.45 -2.58
C GLN A 46 -2.07 10.06 -2.10
N ILE A 47 -1.73 9.02 -2.87
CA ILE A 47 -2.04 7.64 -2.49
C ILE A 47 -1.15 7.20 -1.33
N TYR A 48 0.14 7.54 -1.36
CA TYR A 48 1.05 7.30 -0.25
C TYR A 48 0.55 7.97 1.04
N GLU A 49 0.22 9.26 1.00
CA GLU A 49 -0.29 10.01 2.17
C GLU A 49 -1.53 9.34 2.78
N LEU A 50 -2.45 8.86 1.93
CA LEU A 50 -3.64 8.13 2.39
C LEU A 50 -3.28 6.83 3.14
N PHE A 51 -2.36 6.03 2.61
CA PHE A 51 -1.93 4.80 3.28
C PHE A 51 -1.04 5.06 4.50
N GLU A 52 -0.24 6.12 4.47
CA GLU A 52 0.55 6.56 5.61
C GLU A 52 -0.36 6.93 6.79
N GLU A 53 -1.43 7.70 6.55
CA GLU A 53 -2.42 8.01 7.58
C GLU A 53 -3.09 6.75 8.14
N LEU A 54 -3.41 5.77 7.28
CA LEU A 54 -3.95 4.48 7.71
C LEU A 54 -2.97 3.71 8.60
N CYS A 55 -1.66 3.77 8.34
CA CYS A 55 -0.65 3.09 9.18
C CYS A 55 -0.64 3.59 10.63
N TYR A 56 -1.05 4.82 10.86
CA TYR A 56 -1.08 5.43 12.20
C TYR A 56 -2.46 5.39 12.86
N TYR A 57 -3.46 4.81 12.21
CA TYR A 57 -4.82 4.78 12.76
C TYR A 57 -4.92 3.82 13.97
N PRO A 58 -5.43 4.24 15.14
CA PRO A 58 -5.35 3.44 16.37
C PRO A 58 -5.99 2.05 16.33
N SER A 59 -7.04 1.88 15.51
CA SER A 59 -7.77 0.63 15.34
C SER A 59 -7.13 -0.33 14.33
N LEU A 60 -6.22 0.16 13.48
CA LEU A 60 -5.52 -0.64 12.48
C LEU A 60 -4.28 -1.31 13.07
N LEU A 61 -4.04 -2.56 12.66
CA LEU A 61 -2.76 -3.23 12.85
C LEU A 61 -1.69 -2.52 12.02
N PRO A 62 -0.46 -2.38 12.56
CA PRO A 62 0.67 -1.91 11.75
C PRO A 62 0.85 -2.80 10.53
N LEU A 63 1.25 -2.19 9.42
CA LEU A 63 1.65 -2.94 8.24
C LEU A 63 2.85 -3.85 8.56
N GLY A 64 2.93 -4.96 7.84
CA GLY A 64 4.12 -5.82 7.87
C GLY A 64 5.34 -5.09 7.32
N GLU A 65 6.53 -5.62 7.60
CA GLU A 65 7.80 -5.03 7.16
C GLU A 65 7.87 -4.88 5.62
N ILE A 66 7.34 -5.86 4.90
CA ILE A 66 7.31 -5.85 3.43
C ILE A 66 6.39 -4.74 2.93
N GLU A 67 5.17 -4.64 3.46
CA GLU A 67 4.19 -3.63 3.06
C GLU A 67 4.66 -2.21 3.41
N GLY A 68 5.28 -2.03 4.59
CA GLY A 68 5.87 -0.75 4.98
C GLY A 68 7.00 -0.32 4.03
N MET A 69 7.94 -1.21 3.74
CA MET A 69 9.02 -0.92 2.77
C MET A 69 8.47 -0.72 1.34
N ALA A 70 7.41 -1.44 0.96
CA ALA A 70 6.77 -1.27 -0.34
C ALA A 70 6.14 0.13 -0.47
N LEU A 71 5.51 0.67 0.58
CA LEU A 71 4.99 2.03 0.59
C LEU A 71 6.09 3.07 0.43
N ASP A 72 7.23 2.90 1.11
CA ASP A 72 8.38 3.79 0.94
C ASP A 72 8.93 3.76 -0.49
N ILE A 73 9.10 2.56 -1.06
CA ILE A 73 9.54 2.41 -2.47
C ILE A 73 8.51 3.01 -3.43
N TYR A 74 7.22 2.82 -3.15
CA TYR A 74 6.13 3.38 -3.96
C TYR A 74 6.15 4.92 -3.93
N ARG A 75 6.41 5.54 -2.77
CA ARG A 75 6.57 7.00 -2.62
C ARG A 75 7.76 7.53 -3.43
N ASP A 76 8.91 6.87 -3.29
CA ASP A 76 10.18 7.38 -3.79
C ASP A 76 10.42 7.04 -5.28
N THR A 77 9.53 6.27 -5.90
CA THR A 77 9.67 5.81 -7.28
C THR A 77 8.38 5.93 -8.07
N ASN A 78 8.42 5.56 -9.36
CA ASN A 78 7.23 5.49 -10.22
C ASN A 78 6.88 4.02 -10.53
N LEU A 79 7.12 3.14 -9.56
CA LEU A 79 6.67 1.75 -9.56
C LEU A 79 5.21 1.67 -9.13
N ASP A 80 4.50 0.68 -9.63
CA ASP A 80 3.20 0.31 -9.06
C ASP A 80 3.43 -0.38 -7.72
N PHE A 81 2.40 -0.42 -6.85
CA PHE A 81 2.57 -0.91 -5.47
C PHE A 81 2.97 -2.40 -5.44
N GLU A 82 2.49 -3.18 -6.41
CA GLU A 82 2.82 -4.59 -6.59
C GLU A 82 4.31 -4.77 -6.93
N ASP A 83 4.85 -3.94 -7.84
CA ASP A 83 6.26 -3.96 -8.19
C ASP A 83 7.14 -3.52 -7.00
N ALA A 84 6.71 -2.49 -6.28
CA ALA A 84 7.37 -2.04 -5.06
C ALA A 84 7.39 -3.15 -4.00
N THR A 85 6.31 -3.91 -3.89
CA THR A 85 6.22 -5.07 -2.99
C THR A 85 7.18 -6.19 -3.38
N LEU A 86 7.32 -6.50 -4.67
CA LEU A 86 8.28 -7.50 -5.14
C LEU A 86 9.72 -7.08 -4.83
N VAL A 87 10.06 -5.81 -5.02
CA VAL A 87 11.38 -5.26 -4.68
C VAL A 87 11.61 -5.31 -3.16
N ALA A 88 10.64 -4.86 -2.35
CA ALA A 88 10.71 -4.91 -0.89
C ALA A 88 10.92 -6.34 -0.38
N ASN A 89 10.12 -7.28 -0.87
CA ASN A 89 10.21 -8.70 -0.51
C ASN A 89 11.57 -9.30 -0.88
N ALA A 90 12.07 -8.99 -2.09
CA ALA A 90 13.39 -9.44 -2.52
C ALA A 90 14.51 -8.86 -1.65
N LYS A 91 14.40 -7.60 -1.23
CA LYS A 91 15.39 -6.94 -0.38
C LYS A 91 15.40 -7.51 1.04
N ILE A 92 14.24 -7.57 1.69
CA ILE A 92 14.09 -8.07 3.08
C ILE A 92 14.57 -9.51 3.20
N ASN A 93 14.20 -10.36 2.23
CA ASN A 93 14.55 -11.78 2.27
C ASN A 93 15.85 -12.14 1.53
N ASN A 94 16.57 -11.14 1.00
CA ASN A 94 17.79 -11.31 0.22
C ASN A 94 17.63 -12.29 -0.97
N TYR A 95 16.51 -12.17 -1.69
CA TYR A 95 16.22 -12.95 -2.88
C TYR A 95 16.71 -12.26 -4.14
N LYS A 96 17.11 -13.07 -5.13
CA LYS A 96 17.33 -12.58 -6.49
C LYS A 96 15.99 -12.46 -7.20
N LEU A 97 15.56 -11.23 -7.48
CA LEU A 97 14.33 -10.99 -8.24
C LEU A 97 14.58 -11.18 -9.74
N GLY A 98 13.92 -12.17 -10.34
CA GLY A 98 13.86 -12.34 -11.79
C GLY A 98 12.73 -11.50 -12.38
N THR A 99 13.06 -10.46 -13.12
CA THR A 99 12.07 -9.60 -13.81
C THR A 99 12.64 -9.08 -15.13
N PHE A 100 11.77 -8.75 -16.07
CA PHE A 100 12.11 -8.05 -17.32
C PHE A 100 11.77 -6.56 -17.25
N ASP A 101 11.14 -6.10 -16.16
CA ASP A 101 10.82 -4.70 -15.97
C ASP A 101 12.09 -3.88 -15.70
N LYS A 102 12.35 -2.91 -16.59
CA LYS A 102 13.57 -2.11 -16.53
C LYS A 102 13.61 -1.18 -15.32
N LYS A 103 12.46 -0.68 -14.84
CA LYS A 103 12.39 0.20 -13.67
C LYS A 103 12.82 -0.58 -12.43
N MET A 104 12.29 -1.79 -12.25
CA MET A 104 12.65 -2.67 -11.13
C MET A 104 14.13 -3.08 -11.20
N ILE A 105 14.62 -3.48 -12.39
CA ILE A 105 16.03 -3.84 -12.58
C ILE A 105 16.96 -2.67 -12.21
N ASN A 106 16.61 -1.45 -12.58
CA ASN A 106 17.43 -0.29 -12.30
C ASN A 106 17.44 0.04 -10.80
N LEU A 107 16.27 -0.02 -10.15
CA LEU A 107 16.15 0.20 -8.71
C LEU A 107 16.97 -0.82 -7.91
N LEU A 108 16.90 -2.10 -8.28
CA LEU A 108 17.68 -3.17 -7.63
C LEU A 108 19.20 -3.03 -7.81
N LYS A 109 19.68 -2.25 -8.78
CA LYS A 109 21.10 -1.93 -8.93
C LYS A 109 21.54 -0.73 -8.09
N SER A 110 20.60 0.14 -7.73
CA SER A 110 20.87 1.37 -6.96
C SER A 110 20.66 1.20 -5.45
N LEU A 111 19.96 0.13 -5.05
CA LEU A 111 19.77 -0.28 -3.66
C LEU A 111 20.95 -1.15 -3.19
#